data_AF-A0A2L2WXA5-F1
#
_entry.id   AF-A0A2L2WXA5-F1
#
_cell.length_a   1.000
_cell.length_b   1.000
_cell.length_c   1.000
_cell.angle_alpha   90.00
_cell.angle_beta   90.00
_cell.angle_gamma   90.00
#
_symmetry.space_group_name_H-M   'P 1'
#
loop_
_entity.id
_entity.type
_entity.pdbx_description
1 polymer ?
#
loop_
_entity_poly.entity_id
_entity_poly.type
_entity_poly.pdbx_seq_one_letter_code
_entity_poly.pdbx_strand_id
1 'polypeptide(L)'
;MDRESFIFYRSFYEAIKCMPTDVQAEIYPAICEYALFGKLPKNLSEVAKGMFTLIKPNIDVNTARFENGKKGGRKSRAKKQTATAEPAYTLTYEQEVEQMRSDEKWRKTICEDFNITAEEYEKRLSRFLDRCNEDKTRKGKEHHDSFVDCQSHLRYWMSKAYAHQQTSTPAPEDDAVPFPDRGDSFGGVDYDEQ
;
A
#
# COMPACT_ATOMS: atom_id res chain seq x y z
N MET A 1 -25.46 11.95 6.61
CA MET A 1 -24.18 11.64 7.28
C MET A 1 -24.30 12.23 8.66
N ASP A 2 -24.18 11.41 9.69
CA ASP A 2 -24.26 11.87 11.07
C ASP A 2 -23.31 10.99 11.89
N ARG A 3 -22.37 11.59 12.61
CA ARG A 3 -21.28 10.87 13.29
C ARG A 3 -20.89 11.60 14.57
N GLU A 4 -20.44 10.84 15.55
CA GLU A 4 -20.11 11.37 16.88
C GLU A 4 -18.71 12.00 16.95
N SER A 5 -17.81 11.66 16.03
CA SER A 5 -16.42 12.14 16.09
C SER A 5 -15.77 12.24 14.71
N PHE A 6 -14.76 13.10 14.60
CA PHE A 6 -13.94 13.21 13.41
C PHE A 6 -12.46 13.46 13.70
N ILE A 7 -11.63 13.17 12.70
CA ILE A 7 -10.19 13.43 12.79
C ILE A 7 -9.95 14.89 12.46
N PHE A 8 -9.39 15.62 13.41
CA PHE A 8 -8.91 16.97 13.23
C PHE A 8 -7.39 16.96 13.25
N TYR A 9 -6.76 17.22 12.11
CA TYR A 9 -5.30 17.17 12.00
C TYR A 9 -4.68 18.43 12.61
N ARG A 10 -3.55 18.25 13.30
CA ARG A 10 -2.78 19.36 13.88
C ARG A 10 -2.43 20.45 12.85
N SER A 11 -2.15 20.06 11.61
CA SER A 11 -1.87 21.01 10.52
C SER A 11 -3.03 21.97 10.23
N PHE A 12 -4.28 21.55 10.45
CA PHE A 12 -5.44 22.43 10.30
C PHE A 12 -5.42 23.52 11.37
N TYR A 13 -5.19 23.14 12.62
CA TYR A 13 -5.03 24.09 13.71
C TYR A 13 -3.90 25.09 13.43
N GLU A 14 -2.73 24.59 13.03
CA GLU A 14 -1.56 25.43 12.80
C GLU A 14 -1.74 26.42 11.65
N ALA A 15 -2.50 26.06 10.62
CA ALA A 15 -2.84 26.99 9.56
C ALA A 15 -3.92 28.00 10.00
N ILE A 16 -4.99 27.54 10.64
CA ILE A 16 -6.13 28.38 11.03
C ILE A 16 -5.73 29.39 12.12
N LYS A 17 -4.89 29.01 13.09
CA LYS A 17 -4.49 29.91 14.20
C LYS A 17 -3.72 31.15 13.73
N CYS A 18 -3.11 31.11 12.55
CA CYS A 18 -2.38 32.23 11.95
C CYS A 18 -3.30 33.21 11.20
N MET A 19 -4.60 32.91 11.10
CA MET A 19 -5.58 33.74 10.40
C MET A 19 -6.23 34.76 11.35
N PRO A 20 -6.84 35.83 10.83
CA PRO A 20 -7.68 36.74 11.60
C PRO A 20 -8.82 36.02 12.36
N THR A 21 -9.20 36.54 13.53
CA THR A 21 -10.14 35.87 14.45
C THR A 21 -11.54 35.69 13.87
N ASP A 22 -12.00 36.63 13.07
CA ASP A 22 -13.23 36.56 12.28
C ASP A 22 -13.20 35.38 11.30
N VAL A 23 -12.12 35.23 10.54
CA VAL A 23 -11.92 34.10 9.61
C VAL A 23 -11.85 32.76 10.37
N GLN A 24 -11.18 32.73 11.53
CA GLN A 24 -11.14 31.53 12.37
C GLN A 24 -12.56 31.12 12.83
N ALA A 25 -13.37 32.09 13.26
CA ALA A 25 -14.74 31.89 13.72
C ALA A 25 -15.66 31.36 12.62
N GLU A 26 -15.35 31.61 11.35
CA GLU A 26 -16.04 31.03 10.20
C GLU A 26 -15.57 29.60 9.88
N ILE A 27 -14.25 29.35 9.88
CA ILE A 27 -13.68 28.08 9.42
C ILE A 27 -13.97 26.93 10.40
N TYR A 28 -13.84 27.15 11.71
CA TYR A 28 -14.03 26.05 12.68
C TYR A 28 -15.44 25.45 12.61
N PRO A 29 -16.53 26.23 12.65
CA PRO A 29 -17.88 25.69 12.47
C PRO A 29 -18.07 25.03 11.11
N ALA A 30 -17.52 25.60 10.03
CA ALA A 30 -17.62 25.01 8.69
C ALA A 30 -16.99 23.61 8.60
N ILE A 31 -15.82 23.42 9.21
CA ILE A 31 -15.16 22.11 9.31
C ILE A 31 -16.03 21.14 10.11
N CYS A 32 -16.54 21.57 11.27
CA CYS A 32 -17.36 20.72 12.13
C CYS A 32 -18.68 20.32 11.44
N GLU A 33 -19.42 21.26 10.86
CA GLU A 33 -20.69 21.00 10.17
C GLU A 33 -20.50 20.05 8.98
N TYR A 34 -19.40 20.23 8.24
CA TYR A 34 -19.08 19.35 7.12
C TYR A 34 -18.63 17.97 7.59
N ALA A 35 -17.70 17.90 8.55
CA ALA A 35 -17.12 16.65 9.00
C ALA A 35 -18.14 15.78 9.75
N LEU A 36 -19.02 16.39 10.56
CA LEU A 36 -20.00 15.68 11.39
C LEU A 36 -21.29 15.38 10.62
N PHE A 37 -21.85 16.38 9.94
CA PHE A 37 -23.17 16.28 9.32
C PHE A 37 -23.16 16.20 7.79
N GLY A 38 -21.99 16.35 7.16
CA GLY A 38 -21.87 16.39 5.70
C GLY A 38 -22.45 17.64 5.05
N LYS A 39 -22.66 18.71 5.83
CA LYS A 39 -23.27 19.96 5.32
C LYS A 39 -22.20 20.89 4.78
N LEU A 40 -22.38 21.35 3.54
CA LEU A 40 -21.48 22.34 2.94
C LEU A 40 -21.76 23.74 3.53
N PRO A 41 -20.71 24.49 3.91
CA PRO A 41 -20.85 25.86 4.37
C PRO A 41 -21.26 26.76 3.20
N LYS A 42 -22.18 27.72 3.44
CA LYS A 42 -22.73 28.59 2.39
C LYS A 42 -22.18 30.02 2.43
N ASN A 43 -21.87 30.54 3.62
CA ASN A 43 -21.52 31.94 3.84
C ASN A 43 -20.13 32.04 4.47
N LEU A 44 -19.10 31.75 3.69
CA LEU A 44 -17.71 31.92 4.10
C LEU A 44 -17.11 33.10 3.35
N SER A 45 -16.29 33.89 4.04
CA SER A 45 -15.35 34.81 3.40
C SER A 45 -14.44 34.07 2.42
N GLU A 46 -13.90 34.77 1.42
CA GLU A 46 -13.08 34.12 0.38
C GLU A 46 -11.84 33.40 0.96
N VAL A 47 -11.24 33.96 2.01
CA VAL A 47 -10.12 33.32 2.73
C VAL A 47 -10.58 32.03 3.43
N ALA A 48 -11.70 32.08 4.17
CA ALA A 48 -12.26 30.92 4.85
C ALA A 48 -12.67 29.82 3.85
N LYS A 49 -13.27 30.21 2.73
CA LYS A 49 -13.65 29.31 1.64
C LYS A 49 -12.45 28.64 0.99
N GLY A 50 -11.38 29.41 0.73
CA GLY A 50 -10.11 28.87 0.24
C GLY A 50 -9.54 27.82 1.19
N MET A 51 -9.46 28.14 2.49
CA MET A 51 -8.95 27.20 3.49
C MET A 51 -9.82 25.95 3.63
N PHE A 52 -11.14 26.12 3.66
CA PHE A 52 -12.08 25.00 3.69
C PHE A 52 -11.91 24.09 2.46
N THR A 53 -11.71 24.67 1.28
CA THR A 53 -11.48 23.93 0.03
C THR A 53 -10.22 23.05 0.10
N LEU A 54 -9.16 23.52 0.77
CA LEU A 54 -7.92 22.74 0.99
C LEU A 54 -8.09 21.64 2.06
N ILE A 55 -8.89 21.90 3.09
CA ILE A 55 -9.13 20.95 4.18
C ILE A 55 -10.09 19.84 3.74
N LYS A 56 -11.14 20.16 2.97
CA LYS A 56 -12.23 19.27 2.60
C LYS A 56 -11.78 17.92 2.04
N PRO A 57 -10.82 17.81 1.10
CA PRO A 57 -10.38 16.52 0.57
C PRO A 57 -9.85 15.56 1.65
N ASN A 58 -9.18 16.09 2.68
CA ASN A 58 -8.67 15.28 3.79
C ASN A 58 -9.81 14.71 4.65
N ILE A 59 -10.87 15.51 4.85
CA ILE A 59 -12.10 15.07 5.53
C ILE A 59 -12.83 14.02 4.68
N ASP A 60 -12.88 14.20 3.37
CA ASP A 60 -13.53 13.27 2.44
C ASP A 60 -12.86 11.90 2.45
N VAL A 61 -11.53 11.84 2.40
CA VAL A 61 -10.76 10.59 2.51
C VAL A 61 -11.04 9.89 3.84
N ASN A 62 -11.03 10.64 4.95
CA ASN A 62 -11.32 10.09 6.26
C ASN A 62 -12.76 9.54 6.35
N THR A 63 -13.72 10.28 5.80
CA THR A 63 -15.13 9.88 5.73
C THR A 63 -15.29 8.61 4.90
N ALA A 64 -14.65 8.52 3.74
CA ALA A 64 -14.67 7.32 2.91
C ALA A 64 -14.08 6.10 3.64
N ARG A 65 -12.99 6.28 4.40
CA ARG A 65 -12.41 5.23 5.25
C ARG A 65 -13.38 4.78 6.34
N PHE A 66 -14.06 5.72 6.99
CA PHE A 66 -15.06 5.42 8.02
C PHE A 66 -16.25 4.63 7.45
N GLU A 67 -16.82 5.07 6.34
CA GLU A 67 -17.92 4.37 5.67
C GLU A 67 -17.51 2.98 5.16
N ASN A 68 -16.27 2.83 4.67
CA ASN A 68 -15.73 1.52 4.33
C ASN A 68 -15.49 0.65 5.57
N GLY A 69 -15.11 1.25 6.71
CA GLY A 69 -14.98 0.56 7.99
C GLY A 69 -16.31 -0.01 8.50
N LYS A 70 -17.43 0.71 8.30
CA LYS A 70 -18.78 0.21 8.63
C LYS A 70 -19.16 -1.04 7.84
N LYS A 71 -18.67 -1.19 6.61
CA LYS A 71 -18.87 -2.40 5.79
C LYS A 71 -18.06 -3.60 6.30
N GLY A 72 -17.23 -3.40 7.31
CA GLY A 72 -16.30 -4.39 7.85
C GLY A 72 -14.98 -4.42 7.10
N GLY A 73 -13.91 -4.78 7.80
CA GLY A 73 -12.63 -5.08 7.16
C GLY A 73 -12.72 -6.34 6.29
N ARG A 74 -11.70 -6.56 5.44
CA ARG A 74 -11.49 -7.87 4.81
C ARG A 74 -11.55 -8.91 5.93
N LYS A 75 -12.50 -9.85 5.86
CA LYS A 75 -12.58 -10.96 6.82
C LYS A 75 -11.17 -11.53 6.95
N SER A 76 -10.60 -11.46 8.15
CA SER A 76 -9.35 -12.18 8.39
C SER A 76 -9.62 -13.63 7.99
N ARG A 77 -8.62 -14.32 7.45
CA ARG A 77 -8.72 -15.75 7.13
C ARG A 77 -8.83 -16.60 8.41
N ALA A 78 -9.38 -16.07 9.50
CA ALA A 78 -9.79 -16.84 10.66
C ALA A 78 -11.11 -17.52 10.34
N LYS A 79 -11.00 -18.81 9.98
CA LYS A 79 -12.05 -19.84 10.00
C LYS A 79 -13.43 -19.38 9.49
N LYS A 80 -13.60 -19.40 8.16
CA LYS A 80 -14.90 -19.80 7.59
C LYS A 80 -15.12 -21.29 7.91
N GLN A 81 -15.59 -21.57 9.12
CA GLN A 81 -16.46 -22.73 9.33
C GLN A 81 -17.84 -22.33 8.78
N THR A 82 -17.98 -22.38 7.46
CA THR A 82 -19.29 -22.44 6.81
C THR A 82 -19.24 -23.60 5.86
N ALA A 83 -20.04 -24.61 6.21
CA ALA A 83 -20.23 -25.88 5.57
C ALA A 83 -20.56 -25.75 4.06
N THR A 84 -19.52 -25.73 3.24
CA THR A 84 -19.51 -26.33 1.91
C THR A 84 -18.25 -27.18 1.88
N ALA A 85 -18.42 -28.49 1.78
CA ALA A 85 -17.37 -29.48 1.78
C ALA A 85 -16.50 -29.36 0.51
N GLU A 86 -15.62 -28.36 0.50
CA GLU A 86 -14.38 -28.44 -0.25
C GLU A 86 -13.42 -29.33 0.57
N PRO A 87 -12.63 -30.22 -0.06
CA PRO A 87 -11.73 -31.08 0.69
C PRO A 87 -10.83 -30.20 1.54
N ALA A 88 -10.85 -30.44 2.86
CA ALA A 88 -9.95 -29.79 3.78
C ALA A 88 -8.54 -29.94 3.22
N TYR A 89 -7.87 -28.82 2.99
CA TYR A 89 -6.51 -28.82 2.50
C TYR A 89 -5.63 -29.50 3.56
N THR A 90 -5.19 -30.71 3.23
CA THR A 90 -4.56 -31.68 4.16
C THR A 90 -3.19 -32.12 3.67
N LEU A 91 -2.66 -31.46 2.63
CA LEU A 91 -1.34 -31.78 2.12
C LEU A 91 -0.28 -31.41 3.17
N THR A 92 0.66 -32.32 3.42
CA THR A 92 1.83 -32.02 4.26
C THR A 92 2.82 -31.16 3.48
N TYR A 93 3.74 -30.50 4.17
CA TYR A 93 4.78 -29.69 3.51
C TYR A 93 5.53 -30.44 2.39
N GLU A 94 5.80 -31.74 2.58
CA GLU A 94 6.43 -32.58 1.57
C GLU A 94 5.58 -32.70 0.31
N GLN A 95 4.27 -32.94 0.47
CA GLN A 95 3.34 -33.10 -0.66
C GLN A 95 3.14 -31.78 -1.42
N GLU A 96 3.11 -30.65 -0.70
CA GLU A 96 3.03 -29.33 -1.32
C GLU A 96 4.28 -29.01 -2.14
N VAL A 97 5.47 -29.29 -1.58
CA VAL A 97 6.74 -29.06 -2.27
C VAL A 97 6.87 -29.97 -3.48
N GLU A 98 6.42 -31.22 -3.40
CA GLU A 98 6.41 -32.14 -4.54
C GLU A 98 5.46 -31.70 -5.65
N GLN A 99 4.30 -31.14 -5.30
CA GLN A 99 3.39 -30.54 -6.27
C GLN A 99 4.01 -29.32 -6.96
N MET A 100 4.74 -28.47 -6.23
CA MET A 100 5.50 -27.36 -6.82
C MET A 100 6.70 -27.81 -7.67
N ARG A 101 7.30 -28.96 -7.33
CA ARG A 101 8.38 -29.57 -8.13
C ARG A 101 7.84 -30.10 -9.45
N SER A 102 6.66 -30.72 -9.43
CA SER A 102 6.00 -31.32 -10.60
C SER A 102 5.34 -30.29 -11.52
N ASP A 103 5.01 -29.10 -11.02
CA ASP A 103 4.42 -28.02 -11.82
C ASP A 103 5.50 -27.31 -12.66
N GLU A 104 5.63 -27.76 -13.92
CA GLU A 104 6.59 -27.21 -14.87
C GLU A 104 6.37 -25.71 -15.15
N LYS A 105 5.10 -25.28 -15.21
CA LYS A 105 4.76 -23.88 -15.48
C LYS A 105 5.22 -23.01 -14.32
N TRP A 106 4.91 -23.43 -13.10
CA TRP A 106 5.36 -22.74 -11.89
C TRP A 106 6.88 -22.67 -11.80
N ARG A 107 7.57 -23.80 -12.02
CA ARG A 107 9.04 -23.86 -12.04
C ARG A 107 9.63 -22.84 -13.03
N LYS A 108 9.14 -22.81 -14.27
CA LYS A 108 9.62 -21.86 -15.30
C LYS A 108 9.46 -20.42 -14.83
N THR A 109 8.30 -20.07 -14.30
CA THR A 109 8.04 -18.71 -13.78
C THR A 109 9.00 -18.35 -12.64
N ILE A 110 9.25 -19.24 -11.68
CA ILE A 110 10.17 -18.95 -10.57
C ILE A 110 11.62 -18.83 -11.06
N CYS A 111 12.03 -19.67 -12.02
CA CYS A 111 13.36 -19.57 -12.60
C CYS A 111 13.57 -18.22 -13.31
N GLU A 112 12.58 -17.74 -14.06
CA GLU A 112 12.60 -16.43 -14.72
C GLU A 112 12.62 -15.28 -13.70
N ASP A 113 11.70 -15.29 -12.72
CA ASP A 113 11.56 -14.22 -11.72
C ASP A 113 12.83 -14.02 -10.87
N PHE A 114 13.52 -15.11 -10.54
CA PHE A 114 14.71 -15.08 -9.70
C PHE A 114 16.02 -15.20 -10.49
N ASN A 115 15.94 -15.29 -11.82
CA ASN A 115 17.08 -15.52 -12.72
C ASN A 115 17.96 -16.71 -12.27
N ILE A 116 17.35 -17.88 -12.10
CA ILE A 116 18.02 -19.10 -11.62
C ILE A 116 17.82 -20.29 -12.57
N THR A 117 18.73 -21.26 -12.49
CA THR A 117 18.62 -22.52 -13.23
C THR A 117 17.62 -23.48 -12.55
N ALA A 118 17.15 -24.47 -13.30
CA ALA A 118 16.28 -25.52 -12.76
C ALA A 118 16.94 -26.28 -11.58
N GLU A 119 18.24 -26.55 -11.67
CA GLU A 119 19.00 -27.20 -10.59
C GLU A 119 19.04 -26.34 -9.31
N GLU A 120 19.22 -25.02 -9.47
CA GLU A 120 19.22 -24.09 -8.35
C GLU A 120 17.82 -23.95 -7.74
N TYR A 121 16.77 -23.97 -8.56
CA TYR A 121 15.39 -24.02 -8.07
C TYR A 121 15.13 -25.27 -7.21
N GLU A 122 15.59 -26.45 -7.63
CA GLU A 122 15.44 -27.68 -6.85
C GLU A 122 16.18 -27.63 -5.51
N LYS A 123 17.40 -27.08 -5.49
CA LYS A 123 18.15 -26.85 -4.24
C LYS A 123 17.41 -25.89 -3.31
N ARG A 124 16.81 -24.82 -3.86
CA ARG A 124 16.03 -23.85 -3.09
C ARG A 124 14.74 -24.45 -2.55
N LEU A 125 14.04 -25.26 -3.33
CA LEU A 125 12.87 -26.01 -2.86
C LEU A 125 13.23 -26.96 -1.71
N SER A 126 14.35 -27.66 -1.78
CA SER A 126 14.81 -28.53 -0.68
C SER A 126 15.05 -27.73 0.60
N ARG A 127 15.76 -26.61 0.52
CA ARG A 127 16.01 -25.73 1.67
C ARG A 127 14.72 -25.11 2.24
N PHE A 128 13.76 -24.81 1.38
CA PHE A 128 12.45 -24.34 1.79
C PHE A 128 11.67 -25.41 2.56
N LEU A 129 11.72 -26.66 2.12
CA LEU A 129 11.10 -27.79 2.81
C LEU A 129 11.69 -27.98 4.22
N ASP A 130 13.02 -27.96 4.34
CA ASP A 130 13.70 -28.05 5.64
C ASP A 130 13.21 -26.95 6.58
N ARG A 131 13.09 -25.72 6.07
CA ARG A 131 12.59 -24.57 6.82
C ARG A 131 11.13 -24.72 7.26
N CYS A 132 10.27 -25.27 6.42
CA CYS A 132 8.88 -25.57 6.78
C CYS A 132 8.82 -26.63 7.90
N ASN A 133 9.70 -27.64 7.84
CA ASN A 133 9.79 -28.67 8.88
C ASN A 133 10.37 -28.14 10.20
N GLU A 134 11.32 -27.20 10.17
CA GLU A 134 11.71 -26.44 11.37
C GLU A 134 10.53 -25.67 11.98
N ASP A 135 9.72 -25.01 11.14
CA ASP A 135 8.53 -24.29 11.61
C ASP A 135 7.46 -25.22 12.17
N LYS A 136 7.33 -26.45 11.66
CA LYS A 136 6.50 -27.51 12.25
C LYS A 136 6.92 -27.83 13.67
N THR A 137 8.21 -28.05 13.91
CA THR A 137 8.72 -28.37 15.26
C THR A 137 8.62 -27.19 16.23
N ARG A 138 8.81 -25.96 15.75
CA ARG A 138 8.81 -24.75 16.59
C ARG A 138 7.41 -24.21 16.90
N LYS A 139 6.51 -24.21 15.92
CA LYS A 139 5.21 -23.53 16.00
C LYS A 139 4.02 -24.50 16.00
N GLY A 140 4.25 -25.79 15.77
CA GLY A 140 3.18 -26.79 15.68
C GLY A 140 2.27 -26.63 14.46
N LYS A 141 2.69 -25.86 13.43
CA LYS A 141 1.95 -25.73 12.16
C LYS A 141 2.42 -26.82 11.21
N GLU A 142 1.54 -27.74 10.83
CA GLU A 142 1.90 -28.94 10.06
C GLU A 142 1.79 -28.78 8.54
N HIS A 143 1.05 -27.77 8.07
CA HIS A 143 0.78 -27.51 6.66
C HIS A 143 0.43 -26.03 6.42
N HIS A 144 0.47 -25.58 5.16
CA HIS A 144 -0.02 -24.23 4.81
C HIS A 144 -1.55 -24.20 4.79
N ASP A 145 -2.13 -23.00 4.73
CA ASP A 145 -3.59 -22.86 4.70
C ASP A 145 -4.18 -23.25 3.32
N SER A 146 -3.33 -23.36 2.29
CA SER A 146 -3.64 -23.75 0.90
C SER A 146 -2.36 -23.87 0.05
N PHE A 147 -2.44 -24.49 -1.13
CA PHE A 147 -1.29 -24.58 -2.04
C PHE A 147 -0.76 -23.22 -2.50
N VAL A 148 -1.66 -22.26 -2.76
CA VAL A 148 -1.31 -20.88 -3.11
C VAL A 148 -0.59 -20.15 -1.97
N ASP A 149 -0.90 -20.52 -0.72
CA ASP A 149 -0.23 -20.00 0.47
C ASP A 149 1.21 -20.53 0.54
N CYS A 150 1.40 -21.81 0.26
CA CYS A 150 2.73 -22.43 0.14
C CYS A 150 3.58 -21.76 -0.98
N GLN A 151 3.01 -21.57 -2.17
CA GLN A 151 3.66 -20.86 -3.29
C GLN A 151 4.07 -19.43 -2.92
N SER A 152 3.19 -18.70 -2.23
CA SER A 152 3.46 -17.33 -1.77
C SER A 152 4.56 -17.30 -0.70
N HIS A 153 4.55 -18.28 0.21
CA HIS A 153 5.57 -18.43 1.25
C HIS A 153 6.94 -18.71 0.63
N LEU A 154 7.03 -19.59 -0.38
CA LEU A 154 8.27 -19.85 -1.11
C LEU A 154 8.84 -18.58 -1.73
N ARG A 155 8.04 -17.83 -2.50
CA ARG A 155 8.50 -16.57 -3.13
C ARG A 155 8.99 -15.56 -2.11
N TYR A 156 8.25 -15.38 -1.02
CA TYR A 156 8.64 -14.47 0.06
C TYR A 156 9.93 -14.91 0.76
N TRP A 157 10.07 -16.20 1.02
CA TRP A 157 11.28 -16.76 1.61
C TRP A 157 12.48 -16.58 0.67
N MET A 158 12.32 -16.84 -0.62
CA MET A 158 13.39 -16.66 -1.62
C MET A 158 13.82 -15.21 -1.75
N SER A 159 12.88 -14.25 -1.76
CA SER A 159 13.22 -12.82 -1.86
C SER A 159 14.01 -12.33 -0.65
N LYS A 160 13.75 -12.89 0.54
CA LYS A 160 14.52 -12.57 1.75
C LYS A 160 15.85 -13.30 1.85
N ALA A 161 15.88 -14.60 1.54
CA ALA A 161 17.08 -15.41 1.66
C ALA A 161 18.15 -15.07 0.59
N TYR A 162 17.72 -14.55 -0.57
CA TYR A 162 18.59 -14.29 -1.72
C TYR A 162 18.56 -12.82 -2.19
N ALA A 163 18.23 -11.88 -1.29
CA ALA A 163 18.12 -10.44 -1.58
C ALA A 163 19.39 -9.81 -2.22
N HIS A 164 20.55 -10.48 -2.16
CA HIS A 164 21.83 -9.98 -2.66
C HIS A 164 22.24 -10.50 -4.06
N GLN A 165 21.41 -11.29 -4.74
CA GLN A 165 21.71 -11.78 -6.10
C GLN A 165 21.02 -10.97 -7.22
N GLN A 166 20.30 -9.88 -6.89
CA GLN A 166 19.54 -9.07 -7.85
C GLN A 166 20.32 -7.93 -8.51
N THR A 167 21.64 -7.80 -8.31
CA THR A 167 22.45 -6.75 -8.96
C THR A 167 23.45 -7.34 -9.94
N SER A 168 23.01 -7.57 -11.17
CA SER A 168 23.89 -7.49 -12.35
C SER A 168 23.07 -7.28 -13.62
N THR A 169 22.42 -6.13 -13.73
CA THR A 169 22.18 -5.52 -15.05
C THR A 169 23.31 -4.52 -15.26
N PRO A 170 24.27 -4.75 -16.18
CA PRO A 170 25.17 -3.69 -16.61
C PRO A 170 24.30 -2.60 -17.25
N ALA A 171 24.44 -1.37 -16.76
CA ALA A 171 23.74 -0.22 -17.32
C ALA A 171 24.13 -0.06 -18.80
N PRO A 172 23.18 0.19 -19.71
CA PRO A 172 23.51 0.58 -21.07
C PRO A 172 24.26 1.92 -21.04
N GLU A 173 25.30 2.02 -21.88
CA GLU A 173 26.22 3.15 -21.94
C GLU A 173 25.52 4.48 -22.23
N ASP A 174 26.08 5.51 -21.59
CA ASP A 174 25.63 6.89 -21.48
C ASP A 174 25.74 7.61 -22.83
N ASP A 175 24.66 7.65 -23.62
CA ASP A 175 24.55 8.55 -24.77
C ASP A 175 24.14 9.94 -24.28
N ALA A 176 25.16 10.79 -24.10
CA ALA A 176 25.05 12.18 -23.71
C ALA A 176 24.18 12.98 -24.69
N VAL A 177 22.98 13.38 -24.26
CA VAL A 177 22.20 14.43 -24.92
C VAL A 177 22.41 15.75 -24.16
N PRO A 178 23.00 16.79 -24.76
CA PRO A 178 23.29 18.03 -24.06
C PRO A 178 21.98 18.83 -23.87
N PHE A 179 21.59 19.05 -22.62
CA PHE A 179 20.54 20.02 -22.28
C PHE A 179 21.04 21.44 -22.60
N PRO A 180 20.29 22.27 -23.34
CA PRO A 180 20.65 23.67 -23.55
C PRO A 180 20.48 24.47 -22.26
N ASP A 181 21.54 25.21 -21.93
CA ASP A 181 21.70 26.10 -20.78
C ASP A 181 20.57 27.14 -20.73
N ARG A 182 19.72 27.05 -19.70
CA ARG A 182 18.64 28.00 -19.45
C ARG A 182 19.19 29.08 -18.52
N GLY A 183 19.79 30.10 -19.11
CA GLY A 183 20.19 31.31 -18.39
C GLY A 183 19.00 31.95 -17.68
N ASP A 184 19.10 32.04 -16.36
CA ASP A 184 18.24 32.87 -15.51
C ASP A 184 18.46 34.35 -15.85
N SER A 185 17.49 34.96 -16.53
CA SER A 185 17.37 36.41 -16.63
C SER A 185 15.88 36.79 -16.61
N PHE A 186 15.25 36.63 -15.45
CA PHE A 186 13.93 37.20 -15.16
C PHE A 186 14.14 38.55 -14.46
N GLY A 187 14.27 39.62 -15.24
CA GLY A 187 14.45 40.98 -14.74
C GLY A 187 13.55 41.96 -15.49
N GLY A 188 12.60 42.54 -14.75
CA GLY A 188 11.99 43.85 -15.01
C GLY A 188 11.09 43.97 -16.24
N VAL A 189 9.76 43.92 -16.02
CA VAL A 189 8.81 44.54 -16.94
C VAL A 189 8.56 45.96 -16.42
N ASP A 190 9.23 46.94 -17.02
CA ASP A 190 8.86 48.35 -16.85
C ASP A 190 7.69 48.65 -17.80
N TYR A 191 6.63 49.19 -17.23
CA TYR A 191 5.53 49.79 -17.97
C TYR A 191 5.96 51.20 -18.40
N ASP A 192 5.94 51.49 -19.70
CA ASP A 192 6.01 52.85 -20.21
C ASP A 192 4.80 53.16 -21.10
N GLU A 193 4.23 54.34 -20.85
CA GLU A 193 3.12 55.00 -21.52
C GLU A 193 3.42 55.32 -23.00
N GLN A 194 2.48 54.99 -23.88
CA GLN A 194 1.92 55.89 -24.91
C GLN A 194 0.69 55.30 -25.61
#